data_AF-A0A7V9M0C0-F1
#
_entry.id   AF-A0A7V9M0C0-F1
#
_cell.length_a   1.000
_cell.length_b   1.000
_cell.length_c   1.000
_cell.angle_alpha   90.00
_cell.angle_beta   90.00
_cell.angle_gamma   90.00
#
_symmetry.space_group_name_H-M   'P 1'
#
loop_
_entity.id
_entity.type
_entity.pdbx_description
1 polymer ?
#
loop_
_entity_poly.entity_id
_entity_poly.type
_entity_poly.pdbx_seq_one_letter_code
_entity_poly.pdbx_strand_id
1 'polypeptide(L)' 'MSLFIKKPMNILMAEVDDSGKGLKRTLGPGNLVALGIGAIIGAGLFVRTAAAAAQHAGPSVTIGFIV' A
#
# COMPACT_ATOMS: atom_id res chain seq x y z
N MET A 1 10.03 -11.76 27.11
CA MET A 1 9.73 -11.45 25.70
C MET A 1 10.14 -10.01 25.45
N SER A 2 11.10 -9.79 24.55
CA SER A 2 11.53 -8.42 24.22
C SER A 2 10.63 -7.86 23.13
N LEU A 3 9.81 -6.87 23.49
CA LEU A 3 8.82 -6.25 22.59
C LEU A 3 9.45 -5.37 21.49
N PHE A 4 10.73 -5.00 21.63
CA PHE A 4 11.38 -3.97 20.80
C PHE A 4 12.62 -4.47 20.04
N ILE A 5 12.82 -5.78 19.91
CA ILE A 5 13.90 -6.31 19.07
C ILE A 5 13.57 -6.05 17.60
N LYS A 6 14.50 -5.42 16.88
CA LYS A 6 14.43 -5.23 15.44
C LYS A 6 15.03 -6.44 14.73
N LYS A 7 14.38 -6.89 13.65
CA LYS A 7 14.94 -7.92 12.79
C LYS A 7 16.19 -7.38 12.08
N PRO A 8 17.35 -8.04 12.20
CA PRO A 8 18.58 -7.55 11.58
C PRO A 8 18.54 -7.72 10.06
N MET A 9 19.17 -6.78 9.34
CA MET A 9 19.08 -6.66 7.87
C MET A 9 19.62 -7.88 7.13
N ASN A 10 20.69 -8.50 7.64
CA ASN A 10 21.27 -9.69 7.04
C ASN A 10 20.28 -10.87 6.98
N ILE A 11 19.42 -11.02 7.99
CA ILE A 11 18.39 -12.06 8.01
C ILE A 11 17.32 -11.79 6.95
N LEU A 12 16.91 -10.53 6.79
CA LEU A 12 15.95 -10.15 5.74
C LEU A 12 16.50 -10.41 4.33
N MET A 13 17.78 -10.09 4.09
CA MET A 13 18.40 -10.35 2.80
C MET A 13 18.51 -11.84 2.52
N ALA A 14 18.88 -12.65 3.52
CA ALA A 14 18.96 -14.10 3.39
C ALA A 14 17.60 -14.76 3.08
N GLU A 15 16.51 -14.28 3.67
CA GLU A 15 15.14 -14.79 3.39
C GLU A 15 14.67 -14.46 1.96
N VAL A 16 15.10 -13.33 1.41
CA VAL A 16 14.75 -12.92 0.04
C VAL A 16 15.62 -13.65 -1.00
N ASP A 17 16.84 -14.03 -0.62
CA ASP A 17 17.80 -14.73 -1.48
C ASP A 17 17.56 -16.26 -1.52
N ASP A 18 16.65 -16.77 -0.67
CA ASP A 18 16.50 -18.20 -0.43
C ASP A 18 15.96 -18.97 -1.66
N SER A 19 16.83 -19.85 -2.18
CA SER A 19 16.49 -21.15 -2.78
C SER A 19 15.90 -21.21 -4.20
N GLY A 20 16.50 -20.51 -5.18
CA GLY A 20 16.44 -20.91 -6.61
C GLY A 20 15.05 -20.97 -7.27
N LYS A 21 14.01 -20.51 -6.58
CA LYS A 21 12.60 -20.48 -7.00
C LYS A 21 12.03 -19.05 -7.03
N GLY A 22 12.92 -18.04 -7.04
CA GLY A 22 12.54 -16.64 -7.10
C GLY A 22 11.81 -16.29 -8.40
N LEU A 23 10.87 -15.34 -8.32
CA LEU A 23 10.19 -14.80 -9.49
C LEU A 23 11.18 -13.99 -10.35
N LYS A 24 11.07 -14.09 -11.68
CA LYS A 24 11.82 -13.21 -12.58
C LYS A 24 11.41 -11.77 -12.33
N ARG A 25 12.38 -10.89 -12.09
CA ARG A 25 12.14 -9.45 -11.90
C ARG A 25 11.79 -8.80 -13.24
N THR A 26 10.50 -8.78 -13.57
CA THR A 26 9.97 -8.24 -14.83
C THR A 26 9.22 -6.92 -14.66
N LEU A 27 8.87 -6.54 -13.43
CA LEU A 27 8.15 -5.30 -13.16
C LEU A 27 9.10 -4.10 -13.17
N GLY A 28 8.93 -3.23 -14.18
CA GLY A 28 9.54 -1.91 -14.21
C GLY A 28 8.72 -0.85 -13.45
N PRO A 29 9.16 0.42 -13.45
CA PRO A 29 8.51 1.50 -12.70
C PRO A 29 7.01 1.65 -13.02
N GLY A 30 6.63 1.60 -14.31
CA GLY A 30 5.22 1.72 -14.71
C GLY A 30 4.34 0.57 -14.16
N ASN A 31 4.86 -0.66 -14.17
CA ASN A 31 4.14 -1.82 -13.65
C ASN A 31 3.94 -1.72 -12.13
N LEU A 32 4.93 -1.19 -11.41
CA LEU A 32 4.84 -0.95 -9.98
C LEU A 32 3.85 0.17 -9.64
N VAL A 33 3.80 1.24 -10.43
CA VAL A 33 2.79 2.30 -10.28
C VAL A 33 1.39 1.73 -10.52
N ALA A 34 1.19 0.96 -11.60
CA ALA A 34 -0.10 0.33 -11.90
C ALA A 34 -0.54 -0.63 -10.78
N LEU A 35 0.39 -1.42 -10.22
CA LEU A 35 0.14 -2.28 -9.06
C LEU A 35 -0.34 -1.46 -7.85
N GLY A 36 0.30 -0.33 -7.57
CA GLY A 36 -0.10 0.58 -6.50
C GLY A 36 -1.50 1.16 -6.72
N ILE A 37 -1.81 1.63 -7.92
CA ILE A 37 -3.14 2.16 -8.28
C ILE A 37 -4.21 1.08 -8.05
N GLY A 38 -3.98 -0.14 -8.55
CA GLY A 38 -4.92 -1.25 -8.39
C GLY A 38 -5.13 -1.66 -6.93
N ALA A 39 -4.09 -1.58 -6.10
CA ALA A 39 -4.18 -1.87 -4.67
C ALA A 39 -4.89 -0.76 -3.87
N ILE A 40 -4.80 0.51 -4.30
CA ILE A 40 -5.35 1.68 -3.59
C ILE A 40 -6.80 1.98 -3.99
N ILE A 41 -7.12 1.94 -5.29
CA ILE A 41 -8.46 2.28 -5.81
C ILE A 41 -9.37 1.06 -5.63
N GLY A 42 -9.78 0.82 -4.39
CA GLY A 42 -10.72 -0.23 -4.00
C GLY A 42 -12.04 0.31 -3.47
N ALA A 43 -12.72 -0.49 -2.65
CA ALA A 43 -14.02 -0.14 -2.04
C ALA A 43 -14.00 1.18 -1.24
N GLY A 44 -12.82 1.64 -0.78
CA GLY A 44 -12.65 2.92 -0.08
C GLY A 44 -13.15 4.10 -0.91
N LEU A 45 -12.72 4.23 -2.17
CA LEU A 45 -13.12 5.36 -3.01
C LEU A 45 -14.61 5.31 -3.38
N PHE A 46 -15.16 4.12 -3.62
CA PHE A 46 -16.54 3.97 -4.08
C PHE A 46 -17.59 4.00 -2.96
N VAL A 47 -17.23 3.56 -1.75
CA VAL A 47 -18.19 3.48 -0.62
C VAL A 47 -17.91 4.55 0.44
N ARG A 48 -16.64 4.75 0.81
CA ARG A 48 -16.29 5.62 1.94
C ARG A 48 -16.30 7.10 1.56
N THR A 49 -16.03 7.44 0.30
CA THR A 49 -16.12 8.82 -0.18
C THR A 49 -17.54 9.39 -0.09
N ALA A 50 -18.55 8.60 -0.44
CA ALA A 50 -19.94 9.02 -0.34
C ALA A 50 -20.34 9.31 1.12
N ALA A 51 -19.96 8.43 2.05
CA ALA A 51 -20.16 8.64 3.48
C ALA A 51 -19.37 9.84 4.02
N ALA A 52 -18.12 10.03 3.58
CA ALA A 52 -17.30 11.19 3.93
C ALA A 52 -17.95 12.50 3.49
N ALA A 53 -18.51 12.54 2.28
CA ALA A 53 -19.26 13.69 1.79
C ALA A 53 -20.58 13.89 2.55
N ALA A 54 -21.39 12.85 2.72
CA ALA A 54 -22.74 12.98 3.27
C ALA A 54 -22.75 13.25 4.79
N GLN A 55 -21.83 12.67 5.56
CA GLN A 55 -21.85 12.74 7.03
C GLN A 55 -20.77 13.62 7.65
N HIS A 56 -19.71 13.99 6.93
CA HIS A 56 -18.56 14.67 7.52
C HIS A 56 -18.24 16.01 6.85
N ALA A 57 -17.91 16.02 5.56
CA ALA A 57 -17.30 17.18 4.89
C ALA A 57 -18.22 17.91 3.89
N GLY A 58 -19.35 17.31 3.49
CA GLY A 58 -20.26 17.92 2.52
C GLY A 58 -19.58 18.24 1.19
N PRO A 59 -19.92 19.38 0.56
CA PRO A 59 -19.28 19.84 -0.68
C PRO A 59 -17.76 20.08 -0.56
N SER A 60 -17.24 20.25 0.66
CA SER A 60 -15.81 20.45 0.91
C SER A 60 -15.00 19.15 1.03
N VAL A 61 -15.61 17.98 0.76
CA VAL A 61 -14.96 16.66 0.86
C VAL A 61 -13.67 16.57 0.05
N THR A 62 -13.55 17.27 -1.08
CA THR A 62 -12.32 17.34 -1.88
C THR A 62 -11.17 17.98 -1.11
N ILE A 63 -11.44 19.07 -0.37
CA ILE A 63 -10.44 19.72 0.50
C ILE A 63 -10.07 18.76 1.63
N GLY A 64 -11.05 18.06 2.21
CA GLY A 64 -10.81 17.07 3.27
C GLY A 64 -9.97 15.85 2.86
N PHE A 65 -9.83 15.55 1.56
CA PHE A 65 -8.88 14.53 1.08
C PHE A 65 -7.48 15.07 0.80
N ILE A 66 -7.32 16.39 0.70
CA ILE A 66 -6.04 17.05 0.42
C ILE A 66 -5.23 17.26 1.72
N VAL A 67 -5.90 17.58 2.83
CA VAL A 67 -5.27 17.97 4.12
C VAL A 67 -5.51 16.99 5.26
#